data_AF-A0A8I0JG93-F1
#
_entry.id   AF-A0A8I0JG93-F1
#
_cell.length_a   1.000
_cell.length_b   1.000
_cell.length_c   1.000
_cell.angle_alpha   90.00
_cell.angle_beta   90.00
_cell.angle_gamma   90.00
#
_symmetry.space_group_name_H-M   'P 1'
#
loop_
_entity.id
_entity.type
_entity.pdbx_description
1 polymer ?
#
loop_
_entity_poly.entity_id
_entity_poly.type
_entity_poly.pdbx_seq_one_letter_code
_entity_poly.pdbx_strand_id
1 'polypeptide(L)'
;MGRILRRSVDATRHFLSAEDQKAFDAEVCGFLPHAPVTVAVDPDDKPHGFMLIDGTHMEALFIDPDVRGGGIGRQLVQHGLSLHGTLSTDVNLQNSQAVGFYQRMGFVETGRSEVDSQGRSCPLIHLNYRGCLQAGSRDDRYRKTAARMVNSQCLLCSGCCHSCSQHERQIIAA
;
A
#
# COMPACT_ATOMS: atom_id res chain seq x y z
N MET A 1 -12.78 -0.38 5.72
CA MET A 1 -11.30 -0.48 5.65
C MET A 1 -10.74 -1.65 6.46
N GLY A 2 -11.05 -1.77 7.76
CA GLY A 2 -10.44 -2.78 8.63
C GLY A 2 -10.48 -4.24 8.14
N ARG A 3 -11.55 -4.67 7.45
CA ARG A 3 -11.62 -6.03 6.86
C ARG A 3 -10.61 -6.26 5.73
N ILE A 4 -10.39 -5.29 4.85
CA ILE A 4 -9.46 -5.44 3.71
C ILE A 4 -8.04 -5.54 4.21
N LEU A 5 -7.67 -4.65 5.14
CA LEU A 5 -6.35 -4.69 5.72
C LEU A 5 -6.10 -6.05 6.38
N ARG A 6 -6.99 -6.48 7.27
CA ARG A 6 -6.83 -7.75 7.99
C ARG A 6 -6.71 -8.93 7.03
N ARG A 7 -7.57 -9.03 6.02
CA ARG A 7 -7.48 -10.10 5.01
C ARG A 7 -6.20 -10.04 4.17
N SER A 8 -5.75 -8.84 3.79
CA SER A 8 -4.53 -8.64 3.01
C SER A 8 -3.28 -8.98 3.81
N VAL A 9 -3.29 -8.61 5.10
CA VAL A 9 -2.29 -8.94 6.11
C VAL A 9 -2.25 -10.46 6.33
N ASP A 10 -3.37 -11.09 6.65
CA ASP A 10 -3.45 -12.54 6.88
C ASP A 10 -2.92 -13.35 5.68
N ALA A 11 -3.20 -12.87 4.46
CA ALA A 11 -2.77 -13.49 3.21
C ALA A 11 -1.27 -13.32 2.89
N THR A 12 -0.55 -12.43 3.57
CA THR A 12 0.87 -12.12 3.28
C THR A 12 1.79 -12.28 4.47
N ARG A 13 1.26 -12.49 5.68
CA ARG A 13 2.01 -12.49 6.94
C ARG A 13 2.21 -13.85 7.58
N HIS A 14 2.41 -14.87 6.78
CA HIS A 14 2.79 -16.20 7.28
C HIS A 14 4.08 -16.19 8.13
N PHE A 15 4.83 -15.08 8.11
CA PHE A 15 6.10 -14.87 8.81
C PHE A 15 5.99 -14.14 10.17
N LEU A 16 4.85 -13.54 10.54
CA LEU A 16 4.71 -12.85 11.84
C LEU A 16 4.25 -13.79 12.95
N SER A 17 4.76 -13.57 14.16
CA SER A 17 4.25 -14.23 15.37
C SER A 17 2.82 -13.78 15.69
N ALA A 18 2.07 -14.58 16.45
CA ALA A 18 0.72 -14.22 16.89
C ALA A 18 0.68 -12.96 17.78
N GLU A 19 1.79 -12.64 18.45
CA GLU A 19 1.92 -11.46 19.30
C GLU A 19 2.10 -10.19 18.46
N ASP A 20 2.94 -10.26 17.42
CA ASP A 20 3.09 -9.17 16.44
C ASP A 20 1.80 -8.91 15.65
N GLN A 21 1.02 -9.96 15.38
CA GLN A 21 -0.28 -9.84 14.73
C GLN A 21 -1.26 -9.02 15.58
N LYS A 22 -1.35 -9.29 16.89
CA LYS A 22 -2.27 -8.60 17.78
C LYS A 22 -1.89 -7.13 18.00
N ALA A 23 -0.60 -6.85 18.12
CA ALA A 23 -0.09 -5.48 18.20
C ALA A 23 -0.44 -4.68 16.94
N PHE A 24 -0.24 -5.28 15.76
CA PHE A 24 -0.55 -4.64 14.49
C PHE A 24 -2.06 -4.38 14.32
N ASP A 25 -2.92 -5.36 14.64
CA ASP A 25 -4.38 -5.23 14.53
C ASP A 25 -4.92 -4.07 15.37
N ALA A 26 -4.36 -3.84 16.56
CA ALA A 26 -4.77 -2.74 17.43
C ALA A 26 -4.36 -1.36 16.89
N GLU A 27 -3.13 -1.24 16.38
CA GLU A 27 -2.56 0.00 15.84
C GLU A 27 -3.30 0.47 14.58
N VAL A 28 -3.53 -0.46 13.67
CA VAL A 28 -4.33 -0.28 12.45
C VAL A 28 -5.71 0.30 12.69
N CYS A 29 -6.41 -0.23 13.70
CA CYS A 29 -7.79 0.12 13.93
C CYS A 29 -7.92 1.55 14.44
N GLY A 30 -6.86 2.09 15.07
CA GLY A 30 -6.79 3.48 15.50
C GLY A 30 -6.44 4.45 14.37
N PHE A 31 -5.58 4.04 13.43
CA PHE A 31 -5.01 4.96 12.44
C PHE A 31 -5.84 5.13 11.16
N LEU A 32 -6.33 4.04 10.58
CA LEU A 32 -7.00 4.06 9.27
C LEU A 32 -8.23 4.99 9.16
N PRO A 33 -9.06 5.21 10.20
CA PRO A 33 -10.20 6.12 10.10
C PRO A 33 -9.81 7.59 9.87
N HIS A 34 -8.58 7.98 10.21
CA HIS A 34 -8.11 9.36 10.19
C HIS A 34 -7.00 9.61 9.14
N ALA A 35 -6.44 8.54 8.59
CA ALA A 35 -5.39 8.63 7.58
C ALA A 35 -5.94 9.06 6.20
N PRO A 36 -5.23 9.94 5.46
CA PRO A 36 -5.58 10.33 4.10
C PRO A 36 -5.25 9.20 3.11
N VAL A 37 -6.13 8.20 3.04
CA VAL A 37 -5.97 7.05 2.14
C VAL A 37 -6.72 7.24 0.84
N THR A 38 -6.11 6.79 -0.25
CA THR A 38 -6.81 6.55 -1.52
C THR A 38 -7.36 5.14 -1.52
N VAL A 39 -8.65 4.98 -1.79
CA VAL A 39 -9.36 3.70 -1.76
C VAL A 39 -9.83 3.36 -3.16
N ALA A 40 -9.54 2.14 -3.60
CA ALA A 40 -10.10 1.57 -4.82
C ALA A 40 -11.44 0.92 -4.49
N VAL A 41 -12.52 1.42 -5.08
CA VAL A 41 -13.88 0.88 -4.93
C VAL A 41 -14.44 0.42 -6.27
N ASP A 42 -15.34 -0.56 -6.24
CA ASP A 42 -16.11 -0.98 -7.42
C ASP A 42 -17.33 -0.05 -7.67
N PRO A 43 -18.15 -0.29 -8.72
CA PRO A 43 -19.33 0.53 -8.99
C PRO A 43 -20.39 0.57 -7.87
N ASP A 44 -20.38 -0.41 -6.96
CA ASP A 44 -21.29 -0.49 -5.81
C ASP A 44 -20.67 0.14 -4.54
N ASP A 45 -19.59 0.91 -4.69
CA ASP A 45 -18.81 1.53 -3.61
C ASP A 45 -18.20 0.54 -2.61
N LYS A 46 -18.07 -0.73 -3.00
CA LYS A 46 -17.39 -1.72 -2.17
C LYS A 46 -15.88 -1.53 -2.30
N PRO A 47 -15.16 -1.37 -1.18
CA PRO A 47 -13.71 -1.20 -1.21
C PRO A 47 -13.02 -2.54 -1.49
N HIS A 48 -11.94 -2.47 -2.27
CA HIS A 48 -11.15 -3.63 -2.71
C HIS A 48 -9.66 -3.47 -2.44
N GLY A 49 -9.21 -2.26 -2.13
CA GLY A 49 -7.84 -1.96 -1.77
C GLY A 49 -7.68 -0.51 -1.38
N PHE A 50 -6.55 -0.18 -0.75
CA PHE A 50 -6.22 1.20 -0.44
C PHE A 50 -4.70 1.45 -0.44
N MET A 51 -4.34 2.71 -0.56
CA MET A 51 -2.98 3.23 -0.57
C MET A 51 -2.88 4.46 0.32
N LEU A 52 -1.80 4.56 1.08
CA LEU A 52 -1.43 5.74 1.85
C LEU A 52 -0.11 6.28 1.33
N ILE A 53 -0.04 7.59 1.10
CA ILE A 53 1.18 8.29 0.73
C ILE A 53 1.40 9.43 1.72
N ASP A 54 2.60 9.52 2.27
CA ASP A 54 3.11 10.69 3.00
C ASP A 54 4.20 11.37 2.18
N GLY A 55 3.95 12.60 1.75
CA GLY A 55 4.84 13.32 0.82
C GLY A 55 4.98 12.60 -0.52
N THR A 56 6.10 11.88 -0.71
CA THR A 56 6.34 10.99 -1.87
C THR A 56 6.65 9.56 -1.45
N HIS A 57 6.50 9.22 -0.17
CA HIS A 57 6.70 7.88 0.34
C HIS A 57 5.36 7.19 0.47
N MET A 58 5.21 6.05 -0.19
CA MET A 58 4.05 5.19 -0.03
C MET A 58 4.23 4.34 1.22
N GLU A 59 3.57 4.77 2.29
CA GLU A 59 3.58 4.12 3.61
C GLU A 59 2.80 2.80 3.59
N ALA A 60 1.71 2.74 2.83
CA ALA A 60 0.85 1.56 2.78
C ALA A 60 0.27 1.31 1.39
N LEU A 61 0.20 0.02 1.02
CA LEU A 61 -0.61 -0.48 -0.09
C LEU A 61 -1.16 -1.86 0.30
N PHE A 62 -2.47 -2.00 0.24
CA PHE A 62 -3.18 -3.22 0.61
C PHE A 62 -4.31 -3.53 -0.37
N ILE A 63 -4.36 -4.79 -0.82
CA ILE A 63 -5.36 -5.27 -1.78
C ILE A 63 -6.05 -6.49 -1.20
N ASP A 64 -7.39 -6.53 -1.26
CA ASP A 64 -8.16 -7.71 -0.85
C ASP A 64 -7.64 -8.92 -1.65
N PRO A 65 -7.25 -10.02 -0.97
CA PRO A 65 -6.65 -11.18 -1.62
C PRO A 65 -7.54 -11.78 -2.71
N ASP A 66 -8.86 -11.68 -2.60
CA ASP A 66 -9.80 -12.26 -3.58
C ASP A 66 -9.75 -11.55 -4.94
N VAL A 67 -9.22 -10.33 -4.98
CA VAL A 67 -9.16 -9.49 -6.18
C VAL A 67 -7.72 -9.15 -6.60
N ARG A 68 -6.72 -9.78 -5.95
CA ARG A 68 -5.33 -9.71 -6.39
C ARG A 68 -5.17 -10.32 -7.78
N GLY A 69 -4.21 -9.81 -8.55
CA GLY A 69 -4.12 -10.12 -9.98
C GLY A 69 -5.28 -9.56 -10.81
N GLY A 70 -6.17 -8.75 -10.20
CA GLY A 70 -7.22 -7.95 -10.85
C GLY A 70 -6.80 -6.51 -11.20
N GLY A 71 -5.54 -6.14 -10.93
CA GLY A 71 -4.93 -4.91 -11.44
C GLY A 71 -5.16 -3.68 -10.56
N ILE A 72 -5.91 -3.83 -9.47
CA ILE A 72 -6.22 -2.77 -8.51
C ILE A 72 -4.93 -2.16 -7.93
N GLY A 73 -3.96 -2.99 -7.52
CA GLY A 73 -2.68 -2.50 -7.00
C GLY A 73 -1.92 -1.64 -8.01
N ARG A 74 -1.93 -2.03 -9.30
CA ARG A 74 -1.35 -1.21 -10.37
C ARG A 74 -2.07 0.11 -10.52
N GLN A 75 -3.41 0.11 -10.49
CA GLN A 75 -4.20 1.34 -10.61
C GLN A 75 -3.92 2.30 -9.44
N LEU A 76 -3.82 1.80 -8.20
CA LEU A 76 -3.48 2.61 -7.03
C LEU A 76 -2.08 3.24 -7.16
N VAL A 77 -1.06 2.45 -7.52
CA VAL A 77 0.31 2.95 -7.70
C VAL A 77 0.40 3.97 -8.84
N GLN A 78 -0.28 3.73 -9.96
CA GLN A 78 -0.33 4.68 -11.07
C GLN A 78 -1.04 5.99 -10.67
N HIS A 79 -2.10 5.90 -9.87
CA HIS A 79 -2.77 7.07 -9.32
C HIS A 79 -1.81 7.87 -8.43
N GLY A 80 -1.09 7.23 -7.51
CA GLY A 80 -0.07 7.89 -6.67
C GLY A 80 1.03 8.56 -7.49
N LEU A 81 1.58 7.86 -8.48
CA LEU A 81 2.60 8.44 -9.37
C LEU A 81 2.06 9.63 -10.17
N SER A 82 0.80 9.62 -10.58
CA SER A 82 0.18 10.75 -11.30
C SER A 82 0.04 12.01 -10.43
N LEU A 83 -0.10 11.83 -9.11
CA LEU A 83 -0.23 12.93 -8.16
C LEU A 83 1.14 13.48 -7.70
N HIS A 84 2.13 12.60 -7.52
CA HIS A 84 3.39 12.94 -6.86
C HIS A 84 4.60 12.97 -7.82
N GLY A 85 4.46 12.48 -9.06
CA GLY A 85 5.51 12.41 -10.08
C GLY A 85 6.57 11.32 -9.84
N THR A 86 6.86 11.01 -8.59
CA THR A 86 7.70 9.89 -8.16
C THR A 86 7.19 9.32 -6.85
N LEU A 87 7.55 8.07 -6.53
CA LEU A 87 7.25 7.41 -5.27
C LEU A 87 8.43 6.59 -4.76
N SER A 88 8.62 6.57 -3.45
CA SER A 88 9.44 5.58 -2.75
C SER A 88 8.58 4.71 -1.84
N THR A 89 9.07 3.54 -1.44
CA THR A 89 8.34 2.63 -0.55
C THR A 89 9.28 1.62 0.10
N ASP A 90 8.91 1.06 1.25
CA ASP A 90 9.70 0.08 2.00
C ASP A 90 8.97 -1.26 2.07
N VAL A 91 9.55 -2.32 1.51
CA VAL A 91 8.93 -3.66 1.49
C VAL A 91 9.73 -4.66 2.31
N ASN A 92 9.04 -5.50 3.09
CA ASN A 92 9.71 -6.63 3.75
C ASN A 92 10.23 -7.61 2.69
N LEU A 93 11.53 -7.94 2.76
CA LEU A 93 12.25 -8.83 1.86
C LEU A 93 11.60 -10.23 1.76
N GLN A 94 10.97 -10.70 2.84
CA GLN A 94 10.29 -11.99 2.89
C GLN A 94 8.98 -11.99 2.09
N ASN A 95 8.39 -10.82 1.82
CA ASN A 95 7.21 -10.69 0.97
C ASN A 95 7.61 -10.69 -0.52
N SER A 96 8.04 -11.84 -1.02
CA SER A 96 8.49 -12.02 -2.41
C SER A 96 7.43 -11.62 -3.44
N GLN A 97 6.13 -11.77 -3.11
CA GLN A 97 5.03 -11.31 -3.95
C GLN A 97 5.04 -9.79 -4.13
N ALA A 98 5.15 -9.04 -3.03
CA ALA A 98 5.20 -7.58 -3.07
C ALA A 98 6.49 -7.05 -3.71
N VAL A 99 7.63 -7.67 -3.41
CA VAL A 99 8.90 -7.35 -4.08
C VAL A 99 8.76 -7.48 -5.60
N GLY A 100 8.25 -8.63 -6.07
CA GLY A 100 8.05 -8.85 -7.51
C GLY A 100 7.01 -7.92 -8.12
N PHE A 101 5.96 -7.55 -7.37
CA PHE A 101 4.98 -6.55 -7.81
C PHE A 101 5.65 -5.19 -8.06
N TYR A 102 6.44 -4.68 -7.11
CA TYR A 102 7.08 -3.38 -7.24
C TYR A 102 8.14 -3.33 -8.34
N GLN A 103 8.94 -4.39 -8.48
CA GLN A 103 9.91 -4.50 -9.57
C GLN A 103 9.22 -4.44 -10.94
N ARG A 104 8.09 -5.16 -11.12
CA ARG A 104 7.29 -5.09 -12.35
C ARG A 104 6.64 -3.72 -12.59
N MET A 105 6.40 -2.96 -11.52
CA MET A 105 5.90 -1.59 -11.63
C MET A 105 7.00 -0.59 -12.04
N GLY A 106 8.28 -0.96 -11.97
CA GLY A 106 9.40 -0.08 -12.30
C GLY A 106 10.07 0.59 -11.09
N PHE A 107 9.81 0.07 -9.89
CA PHE A 107 10.60 0.41 -8.71
C PHE A 107 11.92 -0.35 -8.74
N VAL A 108 12.98 0.30 -8.27
CA VAL A 108 14.30 -0.29 -8.11
C VAL A 108 14.74 -0.21 -6.66
N GLU A 109 15.54 -1.18 -6.24
CA GLU A 109 16.18 -1.17 -4.93
C GLU A 109 17.18 -0.02 -4.81
N THR A 110 17.07 0.73 -3.72
CA THR A 110 17.98 1.82 -3.36
C THR A 110 18.68 1.59 -2.01
N GLY A 111 18.31 0.55 -1.27
CA GLY A 111 18.95 0.18 -0.01
C GLY A 111 18.25 -0.98 0.69
N ARG A 112 18.82 -1.40 1.82
CA ARG A 112 18.25 -2.42 2.71
C ARG A 112 18.46 -2.06 4.17
N SER A 113 17.60 -2.58 5.03
CA SER A 113 17.74 -2.52 6.49
C SER A 113 17.45 -3.90 7.09
N GLU A 114 18.20 -4.31 8.11
CA GLU A 114 17.97 -5.60 8.82
C GLU A 114 16.84 -5.52 9.84
N VAL A 115 16.58 -4.31 10.32
CA VAL A 115 15.54 -4.00 11.29
C VAL A 115 14.58 -2.96 10.74
N ASP A 116 13.37 -2.98 11.26
CA ASP A 116 12.38 -1.96 11.00
C ASP A 116 12.57 -0.71 11.86
N SER A 117 11.68 0.28 11.72
CA SER A 117 11.69 1.52 12.50
C SER A 117 11.49 1.33 14.01
N GLN A 118 11.02 0.16 14.44
CA GLN A 118 10.81 -0.21 15.84
C GLN A 118 11.93 -1.13 16.38
N GLY A 119 12.97 -1.41 15.57
CA GLY A 119 14.09 -2.27 15.95
C GLY A 119 13.79 -3.77 15.88
N ARG A 120 12.65 -4.20 15.30
CA ARG A 120 12.35 -5.63 15.12
C ARG A 120 13.11 -6.17 13.92
N SER A 121 13.60 -7.41 14.00
CA SER A 121 14.32 -8.09 12.92
C SER A 121 13.39 -8.42 11.74
N CYS A 122 13.16 -7.41 10.91
CA CYS A 122 12.26 -7.43 9.76
C CYS A 122 13.06 -6.88 8.58
N PRO A 123 13.73 -7.72 7.78
CA PRO A 123 14.59 -7.23 6.71
C PRO A 123 13.77 -6.46 5.67
N LEU A 124 14.10 -5.19 5.44
CA LEU A 124 13.43 -4.31 4.51
C LEU A 124 14.28 -4.05 3.27
N ILE A 125 13.62 -3.92 2.12
CA ILE A 125 14.17 -3.34 0.90
C ILE A 125 13.55 -1.94 0.73
N HIS A 126 14.41 -0.95 0.57
CA HIS A 126 14.02 0.41 0.21
C HIS A 126 13.94 0.52 -1.31
N LEU A 127 12.80 0.97 -1.82
CA LEU A 127 12.50 1.03 -3.24
C LEU A 127 12.21 2.46 -3.67
N ASN A 128 12.63 2.83 -4.88
CA ASN A 128 12.28 4.09 -5.51
C ASN A 128 11.84 3.88 -6.96
N TYR A 129 10.80 4.58 -7.38
CA TYR A 129 10.32 4.54 -8.75
C TYR A 129 11.35 5.17 -9.68
N ARG A 130 11.85 4.38 -10.63
CA ARG A 130 12.76 4.85 -11.69
C ARG A 130 12.21 4.58 -13.09
N GLY A 131 11.04 3.97 -13.18
CA GLY A 131 10.33 3.77 -14.44
C GLY A 131 9.99 5.11 -15.09
N CYS A 132 9.93 5.12 -16.42
CA CYS A 132 9.16 6.14 -17.10
C CYS A 132 7.69 5.74 -16.98
N LEU A 133 6.81 6.66 -16.56
CA LEU A 133 5.37 6.49 -16.70
C LEU A 133 5.08 6.34 -18.19
N GLN A 134 5.06 5.11 -18.71
CA GLN A 134 4.60 4.89 -20.07
C GLN A 134 3.10 5.16 -20.07
N ALA A 135 2.74 6.39 -20.43
CA ALA A 135 1.41 6.78 -20.76
C ALA A 135 0.89 5.82 -21.85
N GLY A 136 0.07 4.86 -21.44
CA GLY A 136 -0.68 4.02 -22.36
C GLY A 136 0.01 2.76 -22.90
N SER A 137 0.60 1.91 -22.03
CA SER A 137 0.67 0.49 -22.43
C SER A 137 -0.77 -0.04 -22.49
N ARG A 138 -1.34 -0.07 -23.69
CA ARG A 138 -2.61 -0.73 -24.02
C ARG A 138 -2.45 -2.25 -23.81
N ASP A 139 -2.28 -2.70 -22.58
CA ASP A 139 -2.51 -4.11 -22.24
C ASP A 139 -4.01 -4.24 -21.94
N ASP A 140 -4.78 -4.46 -23.01
CA ASP A 140 -6.25 -4.58 -23.03
C ASP A 140 -6.76 -5.77 -22.17
N ARG A 141 -5.85 -6.52 -21.53
CA ARG A 141 -6.17 -7.61 -20.60
C ARG A 141 -6.69 -7.17 -19.23
N TYR A 142 -6.48 -5.92 -18.82
CA TYR A 142 -6.87 -5.44 -17.47
C TYR A 142 -8.15 -4.59 -17.41
N ARG A 143 -8.90 -4.53 -18.51
CA ARG A 143 -10.10 -3.66 -18.65
C ARG A 143 -11.33 -4.10 -17.86
N LYS A 144 -11.24 -5.15 -17.02
CA LYS A 144 -12.41 -5.75 -16.37
C LYS A 144 -12.85 -5.13 -15.04
N THR A 145 -12.08 -4.23 -14.44
CA THR A 145 -12.52 -3.54 -13.22
C THR A 145 -11.88 -2.15 -13.15
N ALA A 146 -12.50 -1.15 -13.77
CA ALA A 146 -12.13 0.24 -13.50
C ALA A 146 -12.58 0.56 -12.08
N ALA A 147 -11.65 0.46 -11.12
CA ALA A 147 -11.95 0.87 -9.76
C ALA A 147 -11.97 2.39 -9.71
N ARG A 148 -13.00 2.96 -9.08
CA ARG A 148 -13.01 4.38 -8.79
C ARG A 148 -12.05 4.62 -7.62
N MET A 149 -11.19 5.62 -7.74
CA MET A 149 -10.32 6.07 -6.64
C MET A 149 -11.07 7.13 -5.83
N VAL A 150 -11.27 6.87 -4.54
CA VAL A 150 -11.89 7.81 -3.61
C VAL A 150 -10.90 8.16 -2.50
N ASN A 151 -10.79 9.44 -2.18
CA ASN A 151 -9.96 9.90 -1.06
C ASN A 151 -10.80 9.86 0.23
N SER A 152 -10.28 9.25 1.29
CA SER A 152 -10.98 9.13 2.59
C SER A 152 -11.33 10.49 3.21
N GLN A 153 -10.55 11.53 2.91
CA GLN A 153 -10.83 12.90 3.39
C GLN A 153 -12.09 13.53 2.77
N CYS A 154 -12.64 12.96 1.69
CA CYS A 154 -13.89 13.46 1.12
C CYS A 154 -15.14 13.05 1.92
N LEU A 155 -14.98 12.28 3.02
CA LEU A 155 -16.07 11.87 3.91
C LEU A 155 -16.07 12.56 5.28
N LEU A 156 -15.00 13.27 5.67
CA LEU A 156 -14.91 13.91 6.99
C LEU A 156 -14.14 15.24 6.91
N CYS A 157 -14.81 16.32 7.29
CA CYS A 157 -14.37 17.71 7.17
C CYS A 157 -13.24 18.08 8.15
N SER A 158 -12.33 18.96 7.69
CA SER A 158 -11.53 19.97 8.43
C SER A 158 -10.63 19.54 9.61
N GLY A 159 -9.31 19.50 9.39
CA GLY A 159 -8.34 19.71 10.47
C GLY A 159 -6.98 19.03 10.27
N CYS A 160 -5.91 19.83 10.23
CA CYS A 160 -4.51 19.41 10.12
C CYS A 160 -4.08 18.30 11.09
N CYS A 161 -3.35 17.29 10.60
CA CYS A 161 -2.52 16.42 11.44
C CYS A 161 -1.13 16.25 10.83
N HIS A 162 -0.20 17.12 11.25
CA HIS A 162 1.21 17.14 10.81
C HIS A 162 2.14 16.30 11.71
N SER A 163 1.61 15.37 12.50
CA SER A 163 2.37 14.66 13.55
C SER A 163 2.27 13.13 13.51
N CYS A 164 1.75 12.54 12.44
CA CYS A 164 1.53 11.09 12.34
C CYS A 164 2.40 10.45 11.23
N SER A 165 3.67 10.87 11.14
CA SER A 165 4.60 10.52 10.03
C SER A 165 5.73 9.55 10.46
N GLN A 166 5.75 9.10 11.73
CA GLN A 166 6.91 8.38 12.29
C GLN A 166 6.66 6.90 12.66
N HIS A 167 5.42 6.40 12.68
CA HIS A 167 5.12 5.14 13.36
C HIS A 167 4.87 3.91 12.47
N GLU A 168 4.58 4.05 11.16
CA GLU A 168 3.90 2.97 10.43
C GLU A 168 4.50 2.59 9.06
N ARG A 169 5.84 2.44 8.98
CA ARG A 169 6.51 1.94 7.76
C ARG A 169 6.33 0.44 7.49
N GLN A 170 5.26 -0.16 7.98
CA GLN A 170 5.27 -1.59 8.28
C GLN A 170 4.18 -2.36 7.57
N ILE A 171 4.65 -3.00 6.50
CA ILE A 171 4.10 -4.18 5.83
C ILE A 171 3.15 -3.82 4.71
N ILE A 172 3.73 -3.36 3.61
CA ILE A 172 3.05 -3.36 2.33
C ILE A 172 2.63 -4.81 1.97
N ALA A 173 1.34 -5.01 1.73
CA ALA A 173 0.82 -6.25 1.17
C ALA A 173 0.24 -5.98 -0.22
N ALA A 174 1.08 -6.17 -1.25
CA ALA A 174 0.63 -6.24 -2.63
C ALA A 174 -0.30 -7.44 -2.88
#